data_AF-A0A4Z0QGM2-F1
#
_entry.id   AF-A0A4Z0QGM2-F1
#
_cell.length_a   1.000
_cell.length_b   1.000
_cell.length_c   1.000
_cell.angle_alpha   90.00
_cell.angle_beta   90.00
_cell.angle_gamma   90.00
#
_symmetry.space_group_name_H-M   'P 1'
#
loop_
_entity.id
_entity.type
_entity.pdbx_description
1 polymer ?
#
loop_
_entity_poly.entity_id
_entity_poly.type
_entity_poly.pdbx_seq_one_letter_code
_entity_poly.pdbx_strand_id
1 'polypeptide(L)'
;MQTTFPFKIFALPAEMRVEDFQFGITADVEADPALEGHFYLFEKYGYGGGGTSWEEHILTILEEQAPELLEHVQGFSTEANLLLYADSEAAVRQFMRLIQPIFADLGSLNKYFSQTDSSDFFA
;
A
#
# COMPACT_ATOMS: atom_id res chain seq x y z
N MET A 1 13.04 -3.15 12.25
CA MET A 1 11.86 -3.47 11.42
C MET A 1 10.64 -3.33 12.31
N GLN A 2 9.79 -2.35 12.02
CA GLN A 2 8.50 -2.20 12.72
C GLN A 2 7.45 -2.88 11.84
N THR A 3 6.56 -3.67 12.44
CA THR A 3 5.54 -4.43 11.71
C THR A 3 4.17 -4.06 12.23
N THR A 4 3.27 -3.68 11.34
CA THR A 4 1.86 -3.46 11.62
C THR A 4 1.09 -4.05 10.46
N PHE A 5 0.43 -5.20 10.68
CA PHE A 5 -0.27 -5.93 9.63
C PHE A 5 -1.17 -5.01 8.77
N PRO A 6 -1.12 -5.12 7.43
CA PRO A 6 -0.32 -6.07 6.63
C PRO A 6 1.12 -5.60 6.32
N PHE A 7 1.51 -4.39 6.76
CA PHE A 7 2.74 -3.74 6.35
C PHE A 7 3.95 -4.09 7.22
N LYS A 8 5.10 -4.26 6.54
CA LYS A 8 6.44 -4.33 7.14
C LYS A 8 7.19 -3.05 6.77
N ILE A 9 7.82 -2.42 7.76
CA ILE A 9 8.60 -1.18 7.57
C ILE A 9 10.07 -1.44 7.88
N PHE A 10 10.93 -1.05 6.96
CA PHE A 10 12.38 -1.17 7.09
C PHE A 10 13.10 0.10 6.63
N ALA A 11 14.26 0.36 7.22
CA ALA A 11 15.15 1.41 6.73
C ALA A 11 15.91 0.86 5.52
N LEU A 12 16.02 1.66 4.45
CA LEU A 12 16.80 1.32 3.27
C LEU A 12 18.30 1.37 3.60
N PRO A 13 19.06 0.29 3.30
CA PRO A 13 20.52 0.33 3.29
C PRO A 13 21.00 1.50 2.44
N ALA A 14 22.09 2.16 2.83
CA ALA A 14 22.57 3.37 2.15
C ALA A 14 22.84 3.15 0.66
N GLU A 15 23.29 1.96 0.30
CA GLU A 15 23.54 1.48 -1.05
C GLU A 15 22.29 1.21 -1.89
N MET A 16 21.12 1.11 -1.26
CA MET A 16 19.82 0.89 -1.91
C MET A 16 18.96 2.16 -1.94
N ARG A 17 19.43 3.27 -1.37
CA ARG A 17 18.68 4.53 -1.39
C ARG A 17 18.67 5.09 -2.80
N VAL A 18 17.48 5.38 -3.26
CA VAL A 18 17.23 6.12 -4.50
C VAL A 18 16.79 7.51 -4.08
N GLU A 19 17.44 8.54 -4.60
CA GLU A 19 17.17 9.93 -4.22
C GLU A 19 17.26 10.13 -2.69
N ASP A 20 16.25 10.77 -2.10
CA ASP A 20 16.15 11.03 -0.66
C ASP A 20 15.37 9.95 0.10
N PHE A 21 14.99 8.84 -0.56
CA PHE A 21 14.23 7.76 0.08
C PHE A 21 15.06 7.01 1.13
N GLN A 22 14.47 6.85 2.32
CA GLN A 22 15.14 6.26 3.48
C GLN A 22 14.42 5.03 4.04
N PHE A 23 13.17 4.80 3.67
CA PHE A 23 12.33 3.75 4.21
C PHE A 23 11.62 2.97 3.12
N GLY A 24 11.45 1.67 3.33
CA GLY A 24 10.56 0.82 2.56
C GLY A 24 9.36 0.39 3.39
N ILE A 25 8.19 0.41 2.75
CA ILE A 25 6.91 -0.09 3.27
C ILE A 25 6.45 -1.19 2.31
N THR A 26 6.25 -2.41 2.82
CA THR A 26 6.02 -3.58 1.96
C THR A 26 5.02 -4.57 2.53
N ALA A 27 4.40 -5.34 1.64
CA ALA A 27 3.60 -6.52 1.96
C ALA A 27 3.81 -7.60 0.87
N ASP A 28 4.01 -8.85 1.29
CA ASP A 28 4.22 -10.00 0.39
C ASP A 28 2.86 -10.56 -0.06
N VAL A 29 2.14 -9.81 -0.92
CA VAL A 29 0.71 -10.05 -1.21
C VAL A 29 0.41 -11.37 -1.94
N GLU A 30 1.37 -11.93 -2.67
CA GLU A 30 1.21 -13.24 -3.32
C GLU A 30 1.60 -14.41 -2.40
N ALA A 31 2.66 -14.24 -1.60
CA ALA A 31 3.30 -15.33 -0.88
C ALA A 31 2.82 -15.50 0.57
N ASP A 32 2.20 -14.48 1.18
CA ASP A 32 1.71 -14.53 2.55
C ASP A 32 0.29 -15.14 2.61
N PRO A 33 0.11 -16.35 3.20
CA PRO A 33 -1.22 -16.96 3.31
C PRO A 33 -2.21 -16.12 4.13
N ALA A 34 -1.73 -15.22 5.00
CA ALA A 34 -2.60 -14.33 5.75
C ALA A 34 -3.26 -13.25 4.87
N LEU A 35 -2.73 -13.02 3.66
CA LEU A 35 -3.23 -12.04 2.69
C LEU A 35 -4.08 -12.67 1.58
N GLU A 36 -4.26 -13.99 1.58
CA GLU A 36 -5.12 -14.70 0.61
C GLU A 36 -6.56 -14.12 0.60
N GLY A 37 -7.09 -13.79 1.78
CA GLY A 37 -8.40 -13.16 1.90
C GLY A 37 -8.47 -11.77 1.26
N HIS A 38 -7.38 -11.00 1.32
CA HIS A 38 -7.30 -9.68 0.70
C HIS A 38 -7.25 -9.82 -0.82
N PHE A 39 -6.43 -10.74 -1.33
CA PHE A 39 -6.35 -11.04 -2.76
C PHE A 39 -7.73 -11.34 -3.35
N TYR A 40 -8.48 -12.27 -2.74
CA TYR A 40 -9.82 -12.61 -3.21
C TYR A 40 -10.84 -11.48 -3.07
N LEU A 41 -10.63 -10.58 -2.11
CA LEU A 41 -11.51 -9.43 -1.93
C LEU A 41 -11.30 -8.39 -3.04
N PHE A 42 -10.07 -8.14 -3.47
CA PHE A 42 -9.79 -7.31 -4.66
C PHE A 42 -10.47 -7.90 -5.90
N GLU A 43 -10.25 -9.19 -6.18
CA GLU A 43 -10.83 -9.90 -7.32
C GLU A 43 -12.37 -9.87 -7.32
N LYS A 44 -12.99 -9.97 -6.14
CA LYS A 44 -14.46 -9.87 -5.98
C LYS A 44 -15.02 -8.53 -6.48
N TYR A 45 -14.24 -7.45 -6.36
CA TYR A 45 -14.63 -6.12 -6.83
C TYR A 45 -14.13 -5.81 -8.26
N GLY A 46 -13.48 -6.77 -8.92
CA GLY A 46 -12.99 -6.64 -10.29
C GLY A 46 -11.60 -6.03 -10.41
N TYR A 47 -10.87 -5.89 -9.30
CA TYR A 47 -9.48 -5.42 -9.26
C TYR A 47 -8.52 -6.60 -9.23
N GLY A 48 -7.26 -6.39 -9.66
CA GLY A 48 -6.21 -7.38 -9.46
C GLY A 48 -5.85 -7.54 -7.97
N GLY A 49 -5.67 -8.76 -7.48
CA GLY A 49 -5.27 -8.97 -6.08
C GLY A 49 -3.79 -8.68 -5.75
N GLY A 50 -2.98 -8.36 -6.76
CA GLY A 50 -1.53 -8.20 -6.69
C GLY A 50 -1.05 -6.83 -6.17
N GLY A 51 0.27 -6.71 -6.02
CA GLY A 51 0.91 -5.56 -5.37
C GLY A 51 0.76 -4.25 -6.15
N THR A 52 0.70 -4.32 -7.48
CA THR A 52 0.43 -3.19 -8.38
C THR A 52 -0.95 -2.59 -8.15
N SER A 53 -1.98 -3.41 -7.97
CA SER A 53 -3.34 -2.92 -7.67
C SER A 53 -3.42 -2.35 -6.25
N TRP A 54 -2.76 -2.97 -5.27
CA TRP A 54 -2.66 -2.38 -3.93
C TRP A 54 -2.00 -1.00 -3.97
N GLU A 55 -0.91 -0.87 -4.72
CA GLU A 55 -0.23 0.41 -4.93
C GLU A 55 -1.16 1.46 -5.54
N GLU A 56 -1.87 1.11 -6.62
CA GLU A 56 -2.82 2.01 -7.28
C GLU A 56 -3.87 2.53 -6.29
N HIS A 57 -4.55 1.64 -5.56
CA HIS A 57 -5.53 2.03 -4.55
C HIS A 57 -4.94 2.91 -3.45
N ILE A 58 -3.73 2.59 -2.99
CA ILE A 58 -3.05 3.38 -1.97
C ILE A 58 -2.73 4.78 -2.51
N LEU A 59 -2.17 4.89 -3.71
CA LEU A 59 -1.83 6.18 -4.31
C LEU A 59 -3.08 7.03 -4.55
N THR A 60 -4.18 6.45 -5.03
CA THR A 60 -5.47 7.16 -5.16
C THR A 60 -5.98 7.66 -3.80
N ILE A 61 -5.90 6.84 -2.74
CA ILE A 61 -6.26 7.29 -1.38
C ILE A 61 -5.39 8.49 -0.95
N LEU A 62 -4.09 8.46 -1.26
CA LEU A 62 -3.19 9.56 -0.93
C LEU A 62 -3.51 10.81 -1.74
N GLU A 63 -3.77 10.68 -3.05
CA GLU A 63 -4.20 11.79 -3.92
C GLU A 63 -5.44 12.50 -3.37
N GLU A 64 -6.41 11.74 -2.87
CA GLU A 64 -7.67 12.28 -2.34
C GLU A 64 -7.53 12.89 -0.94
N GLN A 65 -6.75 12.26 -0.05
CA GLN A 65 -6.79 12.55 1.38
C GLN A 65 -5.56 13.30 1.91
N ALA A 66 -4.42 13.17 1.24
CA ALA A 66 -3.15 13.79 1.62
C ALA A 66 -2.21 13.92 0.40
N PRO A 67 -2.59 14.70 -0.62
CA PRO A 67 -1.85 14.79 -1.89
C PRO A 67 -0.40 15.25 -1.70
N GLU A 68 -0.10 16.01 -0.64
CA GLU A 68 1.26 16.39 -0.30
C GLU A 68 2.16 15.20 0.04
N LEU A 69 1.59 14.08 0.48
CA LEU A 69 2.36 12.88 0.81
C LEU A 69 2.95 12.19 -0.43
N LEU A 70 2.41 12.48 -1.63
CA LEU A 70 2.93 11.94 -2.90
C LEU A 70 4.28 12.53 -3.29
N GLU A 71 4.67 13.68 -2.74
CA GLU A 71 6.04 14.20 -2.89
C GLU A 71 7.05 13.41 -2.05
N HIS A 72 6.56 12.63 -1.07
CA HIS A 72 7.37 11.95 -0.06
C HIS A 72 7.28 10.42 -0.13
N VAL A 73 6.36 9.88 -0.93
CA VAL A 73 6.08 8.45 -1.08
C VAL A 73 6.00 8.09 -2.55
N GLN A 74 6.71 7.03 -2.95
CA GLN A 74 6.72 6.54 -4.32
C GLN A 74 6.53 5.02 -4.41
N GLY A 75 5.79 4.58 -5.43
CA GLY A 75 5.53 3.18 -5.72
C GLY A 75 6.59 2.49 -6.59
N PHE A 76 6.88 1.23 -6.24
CA PHE A 76 7.80 0.32 -6.92
C PHE A 76 7.28 -1.12 -6.90
N SER A 77 5.96 -1.29 -6.80
CA SER A 77 5.34 -2.60 -6.59
C SER A 77 5.43 -3.49 -7.82
N THR A 78 5.34 -4.79 -7.57
CA THR A 78 5.17 -5.82 -8.60
C THR A 78 3.88 -6.59 -8.31
N GLU A 79 3.44 -7.45 -9.24
CA GLU A 79 2.27 -8.31 -8.99
C GLU A 79 2.41 -9.11 -7.68
N ALA A 80 3.62 -9.58 -7.40
CA ALA A 80 3.91 -10.41 -6.22
C ALA A 80 3.99 -9.61 -4.90
N ASN A 81 4.43 -8.35 -4.96
CA ASN A 81 4.80 -7.58 -3.78
C ASN A 81 4.32 -6.13 -3.89
N LEU A 82 3.69 -5.64 -2.83
CA LEU A 82 3.58 -4.21 -2.60
C LEU A 82 4.94 -3.69 -2.13
N LEU A 83 5.42 -2.61 -2.75
CA LEU A 83 6.60 -1.87 -2.30
C LEU A 83 6.42 -0.38 -2.54
N LEU A 84 6.45 0.38 -1.44
CA LEU A 84 6.49 1.83 -1.45
C LEU A 84 7.75 2.32 -0.74
N TYR A 85 8.37 3.37 -1.25
CA TYR A 85 9.46 4.08 -0.59
C TYR A 85 8.99 5.38 0.02
N ALA A 86 9.57 5.76 1.16
CA ALA A 86 9.29 7.00 1.86
C ALA A 86 10.59 7.71 2.28
N ASP A 87 10.61 9.03 2.18
CA ASP A 87 11.81 9.85 2.42
C ASP A 87 12.13 10.10 3.89
N SER A 88 11.12 9.95 4.76
CA SER A 88 11.20 10.36 6.15
C SER A 88 10.30 9.54 7.06
N GLU A 89 10.65 9.51 8.33
CA GLU A 89 9.81 8.86 9.35
C GLU A 89 8.46 9.58 9.51
N ALA A 90 8.41 10.88 9.25
CA ALA A 90 7.17 11.67 9.25
C ALA A 90 6.21 11.18 8.15
N ALA A 91 6.73 11.00 6.92
CA ALA A 91 5.95 10.45 5.81
C ALA A 91 5.44 9.04 6.12
N VAL A 92 6.30 8.15 6.66
CA VAL A 92 5.89 6.80 7.10
C VAL A 92 4.77 6.86 8.14
N ARG A 93 4.87 7.73 9.15
CA ARG A 93 3.85 7.86 10.20
C ARG A 93 2.52 8.38 9.63
N GLN A 94 2.57 9.35 8.73
CA GLN A 94 1.38 9.87 8.06
C GLN A 94 0.73 8.82 7.17
N PHE A 95 1.52 8.09 6.38
CA PHE A 95 1.09 6.95 5.58
C PHE A 95 0.36 5.92 6.44
N MET A 96 1.01 5.45 7.52
CA MET A 96 0.46 4.40 8.37
C MET A 96 -0.83 4.83 9.06
N ARG A 97 -0.98 6.11 9.39
CA ARG A 97 -2.22 6.65 9.99
C ARG A 97 -3.40 6.62 9.00
N LEU A 98 -3.15 6.84 7.71
CA LEU A 98 -4.19 6.90 6.67
C LEU A 98 -4.51 5.51 6.10
N ILE A 99 -3.47 4.77 5.70
CA ILE A 99 -3.61 3.55 4.90
C ILE A 99 -3.83 2.32 5.77
N GLN A 100 -3.11 2.19 6.89
CA GLN A 100 -3.17 0.97 7.69
C GLN A 100 -4.58 0.60 8.16
N PRO A 101 -5.43 1.52 8.66
CA PRO A 101 -6.77 1.17 9.10
C PRO A 101 -7.67 0.58 8.00
N ILE A 102 -7.44 0.94 6.73
CA ILE A 102 -8.22 0.46 5.59
C ILE A 102 -7.83 -0.99 5.26
N PHE A 103 -6.53 -1.27 5.25
CA PHE A 103 -5.97 -2.58 4.86
C PHE A 103 -5.79 -3.56 6.02
N ALA A 104 -6.03 -3.12 7.26
CA ALA A 104 -5.81 -3.90 8.49
C ALA A 104 -6.57 -5.23 8.52
N ASP A 105 -7.78 -5.26 7.94
CA ASP A 105 -8.66 -6.41 7.94
C ASP A 105 -9.64 -6.38 6.76
N LEU A 106 -10.23 -7.54 6.45
CA LEU A 106 -11.14 -7.70 5.32
C LEU A 106 -12.42 -6.88 5.44
N GLY A 107 -12.91 -6.63 6.66
CA GLY A 107 -14.11 -5.84 6.88
C GLY A 107 -13.89 -4.37 6.53
N SER A 108 -12.77 -3.82 6.97
CA SER A 108 -12.35 -2.44 6.67
C SER A 108 -12.09 -2.25 5.18
N LEU A 109 -11.38 -3.19 4.54
CA LEU A 109 -11.10 -3.15 3.12
C LEU A 109 -12.37 -3.31 2.27
N ASN A 110 -13.27 -4.24 2.64
CA ASN A 110 -14.55 -4.42 1.94
C ASN A 110 -15.43 -3.18 2.05
N LYS A 111 -15.38 -2.49 3.20
CA LYS A 111 -16.11 -1.22 3.37
C LYS A 111 -15.56 -0.15 2.43
N TYR A 112 -14.23 0.00 2.34
CA TYR A 112 -13.60 0.93 1.40
C TYR A 112 -14.05 0.62 -0.05
N PHE A 113 -13.87 -0.61 -0.53
CA PHE A 113 -14.28 -0.97 -1.89
C PHE A 113 -15.77 -0.80 -2.18
N SER A 114 -16.65 -0.95 -1.19
CA SER A 114 -18.09 -0.70 -1.38
C SER A 114 -18.45 0.77 -1.60
N GLN A 115 -17.53 1.68 -1.32
CA GLN A 115 -17.70 3.14 -1.43
C GLN A 115 -16.94 3.73 -2.61
N THR A 116 -15.95 3.00 -3.11
CA THR A 116 -15.11 3.36 -4.24
C THR A 116 -15.80 2.99 -5.56
N ASP A 117 -15.74 3.87 -6.56
CA ASP A 117 -16.19 3.55 -7.92
C ASP A 117 -15.08 2.78 -8.62
N SER A 118 -15.38 1.55 -9.08
CA SER A 118 -14.40 0.71 -9.74
C SER A 118 -13.95 1.24 -11.10
N SER A 119 -14.68 2.20 -11.68
CA SER A 119 -14.28 2.86 -12.93
C SER A 119 -13.14 3.87 -12.77
N ASP A 120 -12.79 4.23 -11.53
CA ASP A 120 -11.66 5.10 -11.21
C ASP A 120 -10.31 4.37 -11.22
N PHE A 121 -10.32 3.03 -11.38
CA PHE A 121 -9.14 2.16 -11.34
C PHE A 121 -8.98 1.42 -12.67
N PHE A 122 -7.73 1.20 -13.10
CA PHE A 122 -7.46 0.51 -14.36
C PHE A 122 -7.80 -0.99 -14.24
N ALA A 123 -8.75 -1.44 -15.07
CA ALA A 123 -9.15 -2.84 -15.24
C ALA A 123 -8.28 -3.60 -16.24
#